data_AF-A0A970NGP7-F1
#
_entry.id   AF-A0A970NGP7-F1
#
_cell.length_a   1.000
_cell.length_b   1.000
_cell.length_c   1.000
_cell.angle_alpha   90.00
_cell.angle_beta   90.00
_cell.angle_gamma   90.00
#
_symmetry.space_group_name_H-M   'P 1'
#
loop_
_entity.id
_entity.type
_entity.pdbx_description
1 polymer ?
#
loop_
_entity_poly.entity_id
_entity_poly.type
_entity_poly.pdbx_seq_one_letter_code
_entity_poly.pdbx_strand_id
1 'polypeptide(L)'
;TYIGHQILMGNGLLQPNRMTIRQLGHIVLRHLRKAGRNVQPFPGIDGPLLVDGHIAVADCMEAAPGLSLNVTASLRDVVLDEVMEVAKLVRQCVPVTRVIVVASDKYGFDAIKNAMICRETGGTGVDTPQLCKLGEQVSLRHLGLPLNLDGQCPTLVARSGVPVYLIGKAADVVHCECENAFSYPMVDSGKIFECIRRCAVQQPEFLIIANIQETDLSGHAQDILRWADLLEQIDTEIPALLELVGDKGAFLLTGDHGNDPYLGGGLHTREMTPCLFYSPMYRPRPLGTRKTLADIWATISDLFGVGFTEGGSSLLPLLDRIEA
;
A
#
# COMPACT_ATOMS: atom_id res chain seq x y z
N THR A 1 5.37 -3.50 -2.01
CA THR A 1 4.30 -4.29 -1.38
C THR A 1 3.01 -3.50 -1.18
N TYR A 2 2.85 -2.69 -0.12
CA TYR A 2 1.53 -2.10 0.24
C TYR A 2 0.82 -1.34 -0.89
N ILE A 3 1.46 -0.34 -1.51
CA ILE A 3 0.82 0.47 -2.57
C ILE A 3 0.45 -0.39 -3.79
N GLY A 4 1.31 -1.32 -4.18
CA GLY A 4 1.04 -2.23 -5.30
C GLY A 4 -0.21 -3.07 -5.03
N HIS A 5 -0.32 -3.63 -3.83
CA HIS A 5 -1.51 -4.36 -3.38
C HIS A 5 -2.76 -3.49 -3.33
N GLN A 6 -2.67 -2.24 -2.88
CA GLN A 6 -3.84 -1.35 -2.86
C GLN A 6 -4.33 -1.01 -4.27
N ILE A 7 -3.42 -0.71 -5.21
CA ILE A 7 -3.80 -0.47 -6.61
C ILE A 7 -4.36 -1.74 -7.23
N LEU A 8 -3.76 -2.91 -6.92
CA LEU A 8 -4.32 -4.20 -7.29
C LEU A 8 -5.78 -4.25 -6.83
N MET A 9 -6.10 -4.16 -5.54
CA MET A 9 -7.47 -4.34 -4.99
C MET A 9 -8.56 -3.37 -5.50
N GLY A 10 -8.28 -2.51 -6.47
CA GLY A 10 -9.27 -1.68 -7.16
C GLY A 10 -9.29 -0.24 -6.68
N ASN A 11 -8.36 0.17 -5.81
CA ASN A 11 -8.17 1.59 -5.55
C ASN A 11 -7.68 2.27 -6.84
N GLY A 12 -8.09 3.53 -7.02
CA GLY A 12 -7.61 4.38 -8.11
C GLY A 12 -6.09 4.53 -8.13
N LEU A 13 -5.60 5.26 -9.14
CA LEU A 13 -4.19 5.65 -9.17
C LEU A 13 -3.84 6.45 -7.91
N LEU A 14 -3.17 5.79 -6.97
CA LEU A 14 -2.42 6.42 -5.91
C LEU A 14 -1.20 7.08 -6.57
N GLN A 15 -1.38 8.24 -7.21
CA GLN A 15 -0.27 9.06 -7.70
C GLN A 15 0.14 10.02 -6.59
N PRO A 16 1.11 9.67 -5.74
CA PRO A 16 1.63 10.64 -4.80
C PRO A 16 2.29 11.76 -5.60
N ASN A 17 1.76 12.98 -5.48
CA ASN A 17 2.42 14.14 -6.04
C ASN A 17 3.57 14.50 -5.11
N ARG A 18 4.79 14.53 -5.67
CA ARG A 18 5.95 15.02 -4.93
C ARG A 18 5.78 16.51 -4.72
N MET A 19 5.40 16.89 -3.50
CA MET A 19 5.14 18.26 -3.13
C MET A 19 5.72 18.53 -1.75
N THR A 20 6.55 19.56 -1.66
CA THR A 20 7.23 19.91 -0.42
C THR A 20 6.33 20.70 0.50
N ILE A 21 6.68 20.80 1.78
CA ILE A 21 5.93 21.66 2.71
C ILE A 21 5.89 23.11 2.25
N ARG A 22 6.93 23.60 1.55
CA ARG A 22 6.95 24.93 0.95
C ARG A 22 5.82 25.14 -0.07
N GLN A 23 5.55 24.13 -0.89
CA GLN A 23 4.47 24.17 -1.89
C GLN A 23 3.09 23.97 -1.24
N LEU A 24 3.00 23.10 -0.24
CA LEU A 24 1.75 22.71 0.42
C LEU A 24 1.36 23.60 1.61
N GLY A 25 2.27 24.43 2.12
CA GLY A 25 2.14 25.08 3.43
C GLY A 25 0.86 25.90 3.57
N HIS A 26 0.47 26.61 2.50
CA HIS A 26 -0.77 27.39 2.49
C HIS A 26 -2.05 26.54 2.55
N ILE A 27 -2.04 25.34 1.95
CA ILE A 27 -3.16 24.38 1.98
C ILE A 27 -3.27 23.80 3.39
N VAL A 28 -2.16 23.28 3.92
CA VAL A 28 -2.10 22.65 5.24
C VAL A 28 -2.46 23.65 6.34
N LEU A 29 -1.89 24.85 6.30
CA LEU A 29 -2.20 25.93 7.25
C LEU A 29 -3.68 26.30 7.23
N ARG A 30 -4.28 26.43 6.05
CA ARG A 30 -5.71 26.77 5.93
C ARG A 30 -6.58 25.65 6.49
N HIS A 31 -6.26 24.39 6.18
CA HIS A 31 -7.02 23.22 6.62
C HIS A 31 -6.98 23.07 8.15
N LEU A 32 -5.79 23.15 8.75
CA LEU A 32 -5.61 23.07 10.19
C LEU A 32 -6.28 24.23 10.94
N ARG A 33 -6.19 25.47 10.43
CA ARG A 33 -6.89 26.62 11.03
C ARG A 33 -8.41 26.48 10.98
N LYS A 34 -8.96 25.91 9.89
CA LYS A 34 -10.40 25.59 9.82
C LYS A 34 -10.82 24.56 10.86
N ALA A 35 -9.92 23.64 11.22
CA ALA A 35 -10.13 22.67 12.30
C ALA A 35 -9.87 23.26 13.71
N GLY A 36 -9.70 24.58 13.85
CA GLY A 36 -9.52 25.25 15.14
C GLY A 36 -8.10 25.25 15.68
N ARG A 37 -7.11 24.78 14.91
CA ARG A 37 -5.71 24.72 15.33
C ARG A 37 -4.99 26.05 15.11
N ASN A 38 -4.10 26.42 16.03
CA ASN A 38 -3.23 27.58 15.86
C ASN A 38 -2.03 27.17 14.99
N VAL A 39 -1.85 27.80 13.83
CA VAL A 39 -0.79 27.42 12.89
C VAL A 39 -0.02 28.63 12.40
N GLN A 40 1.31 28.56 12.44
CA GLN A 40 2.21 29.57 11.90
C GLN A 40 3.40 28.93 11.18
N PRO A 41 3.84 29.47 10.04
CA PRO A 41 5.13 29.11 9.45
C PRO A 41 6.29 29.55 10.35
N PHE A 42 7.37 28.78 10.39
CA PHE A 42 8.58 29.11 11.13
C PHE A 42 9.82 28.57 10.40
N PRO A 43 10.96 29.28 10.37
CA PRO A 43 11.18 30.65 10.86
C PRO A 43 10.63 31.72 9.89
N GLY A 44 10.09 31.34 8.73
CA GLY A 44 9.52 32.25 7.74
C GLY A 44 8.41 31.57 6.93
N ILE A 45 7.81 32.30 5.99
CA ILE A 45 6.61 31.87 5.24
C ILE A 45 6.78 30.55 4.46
N ASP A 46 8.03 30.22 4.10
CA ASP A 46 8.41 29.02 3.34
C ASP A 46 8.86 27.86 4.24
N GLY A 47 8.91 28.06 5.55
CA GLY A 47 9.42 27.08 6.51
C GLY A 47 8.38 26.07 7.00
N PRO A 48 8.77 25.14 7.88
CA PRO A 48 7.85 24.22 8.54
C PRO A 48 6.68 24.93 9.22
N LEU A 49 5.56 24.24 9.35
CA LEU A 49 4.41 24.76 10.07
C LEU A 49 4.48 24.33 11.53
N LEU A 50 4.46 25.30 12.44
CA LEU A 50 4.26 25.05 13.86
C LEU A 50 2.76 25.04 14.14
N VAL A 51 2.29 23.96 14.74
CA VAL A 51 0.89 23.72 15.11
C VAL A 51 0.79 23.71 16.63
N ASP A 52 -0.13 24.50 17.15
CA ASP A 52 -0.41 24.73 18.57
C ASP A 52 0.82 25.06 19.42
N GLY A 53 1.91 25.50 18.79
CA GLY A 53 3.17 25.87 19.45
C GLY A 53 4.05 24.71 19.90
N HIS A 54 3.68 23.45 19.64
CA HIS A 54 4.37 22.26 20.17
C HIS A 54 4.52 21.11 19.16
N ILE A 55 3.95 21.25 17.95
CA ILE A 55 4.01 20.26 16.87
C ILE A 55 4.61 20.92 15.62
N ALA A 56 5.51 20.23 14.92
CA ALA A 56 6.08 20.68 13.65
C ALA A 56 5.60 19.81 12.49
N VAL A 57 5.06 20.42 11.43
CA VAL A 57 4.69 19.74 10.19
C VAL A 57 5.64 20.19 9.08
N ALA A 58 6.38 19.25 8.48
CA ALA A 58 7.49 19.56 7.59
C ALA A 58 7.83 18.41 6.64
N ASP A 59 8.76 18.61 5.70
CA ASP A 59 9.27 17.52 4.86
C ASP A 59 9.99 16.45 5.71
N CYS A 60 9.87 15.18 5.32
CA CYS A 60 10.68 14.09 5.87
C CYS A 60 12.09 14.17 5.30
N MET A 61 13.08 14.40 6.17
CA MET A 61 14.47 14.66 5.77
C MET A 61 15.24 13.37 5.41
N GLU A 62 14.70 12.21 5.75
CA GLU A 62 15.22 10.88 5.42
C GLU A 62 14.70 10.34 4.09
N ALA A 63 13.71 11.02 3.48
CA ALA A 63 13.14 10.66 2.19
C ALA A 63 13.55 11.65 1.09
N ALA A 64 13.31 11.28 -0.17
CA ALA A 64 13.42 12.22 -1.28
C ALA A 64 12.45 13.41 -1.07
N PRO A 65 12.86 14.65 -1.38
CA PRO A 65 12.02 15.84 -1.19
C PRO A 65 10.61 15.70 -1.79
N GLY A 66 9.61 16.12 -1.01
CA GLY A 66 8.19 16.08 -1.39
C GLY A 66 7.55 14.69 -1.39
N LEU A 67 8.27 13.62 -1.04
CA LEU A 67 7.71 12.27 -1.02
C LEU A 67 6.86 11.99 0.24
N SER A 68 7.23 12.57 1.38
CA SER A 68 6.54 12.37 2.67
C SER A 68 6.72 13.58 3.56
N LEU A 69 5.74 13.80 4.45
CA LEU A 69 5.81 14.83 5.48
C LEU A 69 5.94 14.18 6.86
N ASN A 70 6.71 14.80 7.74
CA ASN A 70 6.76 14.45 9.16
C ASN A 70 5.84 15.37 9.97
N VAL A 71 5.21 14.80 10.98
CA VAL A 71 4.53 15.50 12.08
C VAL A 71 5.34 15.17 13.33
N THR A 72 6.25 16.07 13.68
CA THR A 72 7.23 15.87 14.74
C THR A 72 6.78 16.58 16.01
N ALA A 73 6.81 15.90 17.15
CA ALA A 73 6.35 16.45 18.41
C ALA A 73 7.16 15.92 19.60
N SER A 74 7.25 16.72 20.66
CA SER A 74 7.77 16.23 21.95
C SER A 74 6.61 15.73 22.81
N LEU A 75 6.72 14.49 23.28
CA LEU A 75 5.76 13.91 24.23
C LEU A 75 5.93 14.47 25.66
N ARG A 76 6.88 15.38 25.89
CA ARG A 76 6.95 16.20 27.12
C ARG A 76 5.95 17.35 27.10
N ASP A 77 5.60 17.79 25.90
CA ASP A 77 4.89 19.04 25.66
C ASP A 77 3.45 18.79 25.17
N VAL A 78 3.20 17.65 24.51
CA VAL A 78 1.89 17.28 23.95
C VAL A 78 1.65 15.77 24.02
N VAL A 79 0.42 15.34 24.23
CA VAL A 79 0.06 13.91 24.26
C VAL A 79 -0.02 13.32 22.85
N LEU A 80 0.29 12.03 22.70
CA LEU A 80 0.36 11.37 21.39
C LEU A 80 -0.96 11.45 20.59
N ASP A 81 -2.11 11.37 21.26
CA ASP A 81 -3.42 11.43 20.59
C ASP A 81 -3.67 12.76 19.89
N GLU A 82 -3.23 13.88 20.49
CA GLU A 82 -3.30 15.21 19.85
C GLU A 82 -2.38 15.29 18.63
N VAL A 83 -1.17 14.72 18.71
CA VAL A 83 -0.25 14.62 17.57
C VAL A 83 -0.85 13.80 16.44
N MET A 84 -1.52 12.69 16.78
CA MET A 84 -2.23 11.84 15.82
C MET A 84 -3.42 12.56 15.18
N GLU A 85 -4.14 13.40 15.92
CA GLU A 85 -5.22 14.21 15.37
C GLU A 85 -4.70 15.22 14.33
N VAL A 86 -3.62 15.95 14.67
CA VAL A 86 -2.96 16.85 13.71
C VAL A 86 -2.48 16.10 12.48
N ALA A 87 -1.86 14.92 12.65
CA ALA A 87 -1.41 14.11 11.54
C ALA A 87 -2.56 13.64 10.62
N LYS A 88 -3.71 13.26 11.18
CA LYS A 88 -4.92 12.91 10.42
C LYS A 88 -5.44 14.11 9.62
N LEU A 89 -5.48 15.30 10.22
CA LEU A 89 -5.90 16.52 9.53
C LEU A 89 -4.93 16.89 8.38
N VAL A 90 -3.62 16.83 8.62
CA VAL A 90 -2.61 17.05 7.56
C VAL A 90 -2.82 16.04 6.44
N ARG A 91 -3.02 14.76 6.77
CA ARG A 91 -3.19 13.68 5.79
C ARG A 91 -4.34 13.92 4.82
N GLN A 92 -5.45 14.48 5.29
CA GLN A 92 -6.65 14.76 4.50
C GLN A 92 -6.45 15.81 3.40
N CYS A 93 -5.41 16.64 3.50
CA CYS A 93 -5.23 17.79 2.61
C CYS A 93 -3.93 17.80 1.81
N VAL A 94 -3.11 16.74 1.91
CA VAL A 94 -1.82 16.64 1.20
C VAL A 94 -1.82 15.44 0.24
N PRO A 95 -1.18 15.54 -0.94
CA PRO A 95 -1.13 14.45 -1.91
C PRO A 95 0.15 13.58 -1.82
N VAL A 96 1.01 13.80 -0.82
CA VAL A 96 2.28 13.06 -0.67
C VAL A 96 2.05 11.60 -0.28
N THR A 97 3.05 10.73 -0.43
CA THR A 97 2.90 9.27 -0.19
C THR A 97 2.53 8.96 1.26
N ARG A 98 3.16 9.63 2.23
CA ARG A 98 2.95 9.38 3.66
C ARG A 98 3.00 10.66 4.48
N VAL A 99 2.22 10.69 5.56
CA VAL A 99 2.41 11.57 6.70
C VAL A 99 2.90 10.70 7.86
N ILE A 100 4.03 11.03 8.46
CA ILE A 100 4.70 10.21 9.46
C ILE A 100 4.72 10.95 10.78
N VAL A 101 4.12 10.38 11.82
CA VAL A 101 4.27 10.90 13.18
C VAL A 101 5.61 10.44 13.72
N VAL A 102 6.39 11.39 14.20
CA VAL A 102 7.67 11.17 14.89
C VAL A 102 7.59 11.86 16.25
N ALA A 103 7.32 11.10 17.31
CA ALA A 103 7.15 11.68 18.64
C ALA A 103 7.96 10.95 19.71
N SER A 104 8.58 11.69 20.63
CA SER A 104 9.37 11.11 21.71
C SER A 104 9.35 11.99 22.96
N ASP A 105 9.54 11.39 24.13
CA ASP A 105 9.73 12.06 25.41
C ASP A 105 11.21 12.39 25.70
N LYS A 106 12.13 12.15 24.75
CA LYS A 106 13.58 12.32 24.94
C LYS A 106 14.12 13.72 24.63
N TYR A 107 13.38 14.52 23.87
CA TYR A 107 13.68 15.91 23.54
C TYR A 107 12.49 16.82 23.86
N GLY A 108 12.72 18.11 24.06
CA GLY A 108 11.66 19.13 24.17
C GLY A 108 11.43 19.84 22.84
N PHE A 109 10.37 20.64 22.73
CA PHE A 109 10.03 21.34 21.50
C PHE A 109 11.11 22.31 21.00
N ASP A 110 11.91 22.92 21.88
CA ASP A 110 13.02 23.78 21.45
C ASP A 110 14.13 23.02 20.72
N ALA A 111 14.36 21.74 21.08
CA ALA A 111 15.27 20.89 20.31
C ALA A 111 14.73 20.66 18.90
N ILE A 112 13.41 20.44 18.75
CA ILE A 112 12.75 20.30 17.43
C ILE A 112 12.96 21.56 16.59
N LYS A 113 12.75 22.76 17.16
CA LYS A 113 13.01 24.03 16.45
C LYS A 113 14.46 24.16 16.01
N ASN A 114 15.40 23.82 16.90
CA ASN A 114 16.84 23.93 16.62
C ASN A 114 17.32 22.91 15.57
N ALA A 115 16.63 21.79 15.44
CA ALA A 115 16.90 20.77 14.43
C ALA A 115 16.18 21.05 13.09
N MET A 116 15.46 22.17 12.94
CA MET A 116 14.86 22.53 11.66
C MET A 116 15.92 22.98 10.67
N ILE A 117 15.95 22.31 9.52
CA ILE A 117 16.93 22.55 8.46
C ILE A 117 16.23 22.78 7.12
N CYS A 118 16.86 23.57 6.26
CA CYS A 118 16.48 23.74 4.86
C CYS A 118 17.63 23.24 3.99
N ARG A 119 17.37 22.27 3.12
CA ARG A 119 18.37 21.77 2.16
C ARG A 119 18.31 22.58 0.87
N GLU A 120 19.48 22.87 0.30
CA GLU A 120 19.61 23.49 -1.03
C GLU A 120 18.87 22.70 -2.13
N THR A 121 18.76 21.38 -1.96
CA THR A 121 18.05 20.47 -2.86
C THR A 121 16.52 20.54 -2.76
N GLY A 122 15.97 21.44 -1.94
CA GLY A 122 14.56 21.82 -1.98
C GLY A 122 13.64 21.13 -0.98
N GLY A 123 14.08 20.83 0.24
CA GLY A 123 13.23 20.32 1.33
C GLY A 123 13.46 21.07 2.64
N THR A 124 12.41 21.32 3.40
CA THR A 124 12.50 21.98 4.70
C THR A 124 11.82 21.14 5.77
N GLY A 125 12.60 20.69 6.74
CA GLY A 125 12.17 19.66 7.67
C GLY A 125 12.94 19.66 8.97
N VAL A 126 12.61 18.71 9.83
CA VAL A 126 13.32 18.47 11.08
C VAL A 126 14.37 17.39 10.83
N ASP A 127 15.62 17.62 11.23
CA ASP A 127 16.67 16.61 11.24
C ASP A 127 16.41 15.62 12.39
N THR A 128 15.51 14.69 12.13
CA THR A 128 15.07 13.65 13.06
C THR A 128 16.20 12.68 13.46
N PRO A 129 17.15 12.31 12.59
CA PRO A 129 18.37 11.61 13.00
C PRO A 129 19.24 12.39 14.00
N GLN A 130 19.32 13.72 13.88
CA GLN A 130 20.02 14.54 14.87
C GLN A 130 19.26 14.61 16.20
N LEU A 131 17.91 14.59 16.17
CA LEU A 131 17.07 14.62 17.37
C LEU A 131 17.06 13.31 18.15
N CYS A 132 17.01 12.18 17.45
CA CYS A 132 16.82 10.87 18.05
C CYS A 132 18.17 10.17 18.17
N LYS A 133 18.64 9.89 19.39
CA LYS A 133 19.87 9.11 19.56
C LYS A 133 19.60 7.64 19.23
N LEU A 134 20.62 6.97 18.69
CA LEU A 134 20.56 5.55 18.36
C LEU A 134 20.15 4.72 19.61
N GLY A 135 19.02 4.02 19.52
CA GLY A 135 18.46 3.19 20.60
C GLY A 135 17.36 3.85 21.44
N GLU A 136 17.00 5.11 21.20
CA GLU A 136 15.86 5.75 21.87
C GLU A 136 14.52 5.26 21.30
N GLN A 137 13.56 5.02 22.19
CA GLN A 137 12.19 4.70 21.78
C GLN A 137 11.51 5.95 21.21
N VAL A 138 11.20 5.90 19.91
CA VAL A 138 10.45 6.92 19.19
C VAL A 138 9.12 6.32 18.75
N SER A 139 8.03 7.02 19.02
CA SER A 139 6.72 6.66 18.50
C SER A 139 6.66 7.03 17.03
N LEU A 140 6.73 6.01 16.17
CA LEU A 140 6.54 6.12 14.73
C LEU A 140 5.15 5.64 14.34
N ARG A 141 4.39 6.47 13.60
CA ARG A 141 3.11 6.09 12.99
C ARG A 141 3.06 6.58 11.56
N HIS A 142 2.69 5.69 10.63
CA HIS A 142 2.63 6.01 9.20
C HIS A 142 1.18 6.13 8.74
N LEU A 143 0.81 7.29 8.22
CA LEU A 143 -0.48 7.55 7.59
C LEU A 143 -0.27 7.60 6.06
N GLY A 144 -0.61 6.50 5.39
CA GLY A 144 -0.57 6.38 3.93
C GLY A 144 -1.65 7.22 3.23
N LEU A 145 -1.65 7.22 1.90
CA LEU A 145 -2.74 7.83 1.12
C LEU A 145 -4.10 7.27 1.55
N PRO A 146 -5.18 8.08 1.58
CA PRO A 146 -6.51 7.59 1.89
C PRO A 146 -6.91 6.52 0.87
N LEU A 147 -7.47 5.42 1.37
CA LEU A 147 -7.93 4.29 0.57
C LEU A 147 -9.44 4.21 0.68
N ASN A 148 -10.09 3.89 -0.43
CA ASN A 148 -11.51 3.59 -0.44
C ASN A 148 -11.68 2.09 -0.22
N LEU A 149 -11.61 1.67 1.04
CA LEU A 149 -11.75 0.25 1.41
C LEU A 149 -13.09 -0.33 0.99
N ASP A 150 -14.14 0.50 0.98
CA ASP A 150 -15.50 0.12 0.55
C ASP A 150 -15.60 -0.17 -0.94
N GLY A 151 -14.76 0.49 -1.76
CA GLY A 151 -14.69 0.31 -3.21
C GLY A 151 -13.69 -0.75 -3.66
N GLN A 152 -13.05 -1.47 -2.72
CA GLN A 152 -12.15 -2.57 -3.07
C GLN A 152 -12.92 -3.81 -3.49
N CYS A 153 -12.43 -4.50 -4.51
CA CYS A 153 -13.00 -5.76 -4.99
C CYS A 153 -13.25 -6.78 -3.86
N PRO A 154 -12.29 -7.11 -2.96
CA PRO A 154 -12.55 -8.05 -1.86
C PRO A 154 -13.72 -7.62 -0.96
N THR A 155 -13.87 -6.32 -0.68
CA THR A 155 -14.98 -5.80 0.13
C THR A 155 -16.31 -5.92 -0.60
N LEU A 156 -16.35 -5.58 -1.89
CA LEU A 156 -17.55 -5.69 -2.72
C LEU A 156 -18.02 -7.16 -2.85
N VAL A 157 -17.10 -8.09 -3.06
CA VAL A 157 -17.39 -9.54 -3.13
C VAL A 157 -17.83 -10.08 -1.77
N ALA A 158 -17.15 -9.74 -0.67
CA ALA A 158 -17.57 -10.20 0.65
C ALA A 158 -18.98 -9.73 1.03
N ARG A 159 -19.35 -8.49 0.62
CA ARG A 159 -20.68 -7.91 0.83
C ARG A 159 -21.79 -8.57 0.01
N SER A 160 -21.47 -9.20 -1.12
CA SER A 160 -22.48 -9.94 -1.90
C SER A 160 -22.82 -11.31 -1.31
N GLY A 161 -22.15 -11.71 -0.22
CA GLY A 161 -22.35 -13.00 0.44
C GLY A 161 -21.33 -14.06 0.03
N VAL A 162 -20.43 -13.76 -0.90
CA VAL A 162 -19.39 -14.69 -1.36
C VAL A 162 -18.22 -14.70 -0.37
N PRO A 163 -17.72 -15.86 0.07
CA PRO A 163 -16.57 -15.94 0.96
C PRO A 163 -15.30 -15.43 0.27
N VAL A 164 -14.56 -14.58 0.97
CA VAL A 164 -13.28 -14.02 0.56
C VAL A 164 -12.18 -14.53 1.47
N TYR A 165 -11.20 -15.23 0.91
CA TYR A 165 -10.09 -15.82 1.64
C TYR A 165 -8.79 -15.07 1.31
N LEU A 166 -8.23 -14.38 2.31
CA LEU A 166 -6.95 -13.69 2.22
C LEU A 166 -5.86 -14.60 2.80
N ILE A 167 -4.95 -15.10 1.97
CA ILE A 167 -3.98 -16.14 2.33
C ILE A 167 -2.54 -15.64 2.16
N GLY A 168 -1.68 -15.99 3.10
CA GLY A 168 -0.28 -15.58 3.08
C GLY A 168 -0.15 -14.10 3.45
N LYS A 169 0.71 -13.36 2.75
CA LYS A 169 0.89 -11.93 3.04
C LYS A 169 -0.33 -11.08 2.72
N ALA A 170 -1.24 -11.57 1.86
CA ALA A 170 -2.50 -10.90 1.54
C ALA A 170 -3.34 -10.63 2.79
N ALA A 171 -3.31 -11.55 3.78
CA ALA A 171 -4.00 -11.40 5.06
C ALA A 171 -3.57 -10.15 5.86
N ASP A 172 -2.33 -9.69 5.68
CA ASP A 172 -1.80 -8.51 6.40
C ASP A 172 -1.97 -7.21 5.60
N VAL A 173 -1.95 -7.29 4.26
CA VAL A 173 -1.83 -6.12 3.39
C VAL A 173 -3.13 -5.75 2.67
N VAL A 174 -4.10 -6.65 2.61
CA VAL A 174 -5.44 -6.40 2.07
C VAL A 174 -6.40 -6.18 3.23
N HIS A 175 -7.10 -5.05 3.23
CA HIS A 175 -8.09 -4.74 4.26
C HIS A 175 -9.48 -5.10 3.75
N CYS A 176 -10.15 -6.02 4.41
CA CYS A 176 -11.54 -6.38 4.15
C CYS A 176 -12.24 -6.68 5.48
N GLU A 177 -12.94 -5.70 6.03
CA GLU A 177 -13.68 -5.82 7.30
C GLU A 177 -15.13 -6.23 7.00
N CYS A 178 -15.32 -7.49 6.62
CA CYS A 178 -16.63 -8.07 6.31
C CYS A 178 -16.76 -9.46 6.96
N GLU A 179 -17.97 -9.87 7.35
CA GLU A 179 -18.21 -11.16 8.00
C GLU A 179 -17.81 -12.36 7.13
N ASN A 180 -17.91 -12.22 5.81
CA ASN A 180 -17.52 -13.24 4.83
C ASN A 180 -16.04 -13.18 4.44
N ALA A 181 -15.22 -12.36 5.10
CA ALA A 181 -13.79 -12.26 4.84
C ALA A 181 -12.99 -13.02 5.90
N PHE A 182 -12.09 -13.91 5.44
CA PHE A 182 -11.29 -14.79 6.29
C PHE A 182 -9.80 -14.60 5.99
N SER A 183 -9.01 -14.36 7.03
CA SER A 183 -7.57 -14.10 6.91
C SER A 183 -6.74 -15.26 7.48
N TYR A 184 -5.79 -15.76 6.68
CA TYR A 184 -4.86 -16.81 7.04
C TYR A 184 -3.42 -16.34 6.82
N PRO A 185 -2.82 -15.62 7.79
CA PRO A 185 -1.45 -15.14 7.68
C PRO A 185 -0.46 -16.31 7.76
N MET A 186 0.44 -16.37 6.79
CA MET A 186 1.52 -17.36 6.70
C MET A 186 2.60 -16.91 5.69
N VAL A 187 3.78 -17.51 5.77
CA VAL A 187 4.92 -17.16 4.91
C VAL A 187 5.30 -18.31 3.98
N ASP A 188 5.31 -19.54 4.49
CA ASP A 188 5.70 -20.75 3.75
C ASP A 188 4.80 -21.00 2.53
N SER A 189 5.42 -21.03 1.35
CA SER A 189 4.72 -21.15 0.06
C SER A 189 3.96 -22.46 -0.07
N GLY A 190 4.52 -23.57 0.41
CA GLY A 190 3.86 -24.88 0.39
C GLY A 190 2.56 -24.89 1.20
N LYS A 191 2.60 -24.34 2.42
CA LYS A 191 1.42 -24.18 3.28
C LYS A 191 0.38 -23.24 2.68
N ILE A 192 0.81 -22.22 1.92
CA ILE A 192 -0.12 -21.34 1.19
C ILE A 192 -0.90 -22.14 0.16
N PHE A 193 -0.23 -22.95 -0.67
CA PHE A 193 -0.90 -23.78 -1.67
C PHE A 193 -1.85 -24.81 -1.05
N GLU A 194 -1.45 -25.46 0.05
CA GLU A 194 -2.33 -26.34 0.82
C GLU A 194 -3.57 -25.59 1.35
N CYS A 195 -3.39 -24.37 1.84
CA CYS A 195 -4.49 -23.55 2.33
C CYS A 195 -5.44 -23.13 1.20
N ILE A 196 -4.92 -22.77 0.02
CA ILE A 196 -5.73 -22.44 -1.17
C ILE A 196 -6.64 -23.63 -1.51
N ARG A 197 -6.07 -24.82 -1.67
CA ARG A 197 -6.83 -26.05 -1.96
C ARG A 197 -7.91 -26.31 -0.91
N ARG A 198 -7.56 -26.19 0.37
CA ARG A 198 -8.51 -26.38 1.48
C ARG A 198 -9.66 -25.38 1.46
N CYS A 199 -9.43 -24.13 1.08
CA CYS A 199 -10.48 -23.10 1.05
C CYS A 199 -11.37 -23.25 -0.19
N ALA A 200 -10.79 -23.58 -1.35
CA ALA A 200 -11.51 -23.71 -2.62
C ALA A 200 -12.59 -24.80 -2.62
N VAL A 201 -12.48 -25.82 -1.76
CA VAL A 201 -13.46 -26.92 -1.67
C VAL A 201 -14.56 -26.68 -0.64
N GLN A 202 -14.56 -25.55 0.07
CA GLN A 202 -15.54 -25.29 1.15
C GLN A 202 -16.90 -24.81 0.61
N GLN A 203 -16.89 -24.05 -0.48
CA GLN A 203 -18.07 -23.40 -1.04
C GLN A 203 -18.01 -23.46 -2.57
N PRO A 204 -19.16 -23.50 -3.26
CA PRO A 204 -19.21 -23.54 -4.72
C PRO A 204 -18.76 -22.23 -5.38
N GLU A 205 -18.83 -21.11 -4.65
CA GLU A 205 -18.39 -19.79 -5.09
C GLU A 205 -17.51 -19.19 -4.01
N PHE A 206 -16.37 -18.61 -4.42
CA PHE A 206 -15.39 -18.02 -3.52
C PHE A 206 -14.47 -17.06 -4.26
N LEU A 207 -13.83 -16.16 -3.51
CA LEU A 207 -12.66 -15.42 -3.94
C LEU A 207 -11.47 -15.78 -3.06
N ILE A 208 -10.38 -16.26 -3.66
CA ILE A 208 -9.10 -16.47 -2.95
C ILE A 208 -8.10 -15.44 -3.44
N ILE A 209 -7.48 -14.73 -2.50
CA ILE A 209 -6.36 -13.81 -2.74
C ILE A 209 -5.17 -14.34 -1.97
N ALA A 210 -4.19 -14.89 -2.69
CA ALA A 210 -2.98 -15.44 -2.08
C ALA A 210 -1.75 -14.62 -2.50
N ASN A 211 -0.84 -14.37 -1.55
CA ASN A 211 0.46 -13.76 -1.84
C ASN A 211 1.60 -14.71 -1.42
N ILE A 212 2.47 -15.02 -2.39
CA ILE A 212 3.69 -15.83 -2.18
C ILE A 212 4.88 -14.91 -1.91
N GLN A 213 5.00 -14.45 -0.66
CA GLN A 213 5.98 -13.42 -0.27
C GLN A 213 7.44 -13.90 -0.33
N GLU A 214 7.70 -15.21 -0.31
CA GLU A 214 9.07 -15.72 -0.33
C GLU A 214 9.86 -15.32 -1.59
N THR A 215 9.17 -15.03 -2.69
CA THR A 215 9.78 -14.45 -3.90
C THR A 215 10.38 -13.07 -3.61
N ASP A 216 9.67 -12.22 -2.87
CA ASP A 216 10.13 -10.90 -2.43
C ASP A 216 11.25 -11.00 -1.38
N LEU A 217 11.12 -11.93 -0.42
CA LEU A 217 12.16 -12.18 0.57
C LEU A 217 13.48 -12.62 -0.08
N SER A 218 13.42 -13.46 -1.11
CA SER A 218 14.59 -13.88 -1.89
C SER A 218 15.22 -12.72 -2.66
N GLY A 219 14.40 -11.81 -3.20
CA GLY A 219 14.88 -10.58 -3.83
C GLY A 219 15.65 -9.68 -2.85
N HIS A 220 15.08 -9.43 -1.67
CA HIS A 220 15.75 -8.67 -0.60
C HIS A 220 17.04 -9.35 -0.11
N ALA A 221 17.03 -10.67 0.01
CA ALA A 221 18.20 -11.46 0.38
C ALA A 221 19.23 -11.58 -0.75
N GLN A 222 18.86 -11.17 -1.96
CA GLN A 222 19.67 -11.30 -3.18
C GLN A 222 20.07 -12.75 -3.49
N ASP A 223 19.19 -13.68 -3.12
CA ASP A 223 19.39 -15.11 -3.29
C ASP A 223 18.73 -15.58 -4.58
N ILE A 224 19.51 -15.58 -5.66
CA ILE A 224 19.07 -15.94 -7.01
C ILE A 224 18.61 -17.39 -7.07
N LEU A 225 19.31 -18.30 -6.39
CA LEU A 225 19.00 -19.73 -6.44
C LEU A 225 17.68 -20.01 -5.73
N ARG A 226 17.51 -19.46 -4.52
CA ARG A 226 16.23 -19.57 -3.81
C ARG A 226 15.09 -18.94 -4.60
N TRP A 227 15.32 -17.81 -5.24
CA TRP A 227 14.30 -17.15 -6.06
C TRP A 227 13.88 -18.03 -7.25
N ALA A 228 14.84 -18.67 -7.94
CA ALA A 228 14.56 -19.60 -9.04
C ALA A 228 13.81 -20.86 -8.56
N ASP A 229 14.27 -21.48 -7.46
CA ASP A 229 13.62 -22.67 -6.87
C ASP A 229 12.16 -22.38 -6.51
N LEU A 230 11.87 -21.19 -5.95
CA LEU A 230 10.51 -20.77 -5.63
C LEU A 230 9.64 -20.60 -6.88
N LEU A 231 10.18 -20.09 -7.99
CA LEU A 231 9.43 -20.01 -9.23
C LEU A 231 9.10 -21.40 -9.81
N GLU A 232 10.04 -22.34 -9.76
CA GLU A 232 9.81 -23.73 -10.19
C GLU A 232 8.75 -24.41 -9.30
N GLN A 233 8.78 -24.15 -7.98
CA GLN A 233 7.76 -24.63 -7.06
C GLN A 233 6.38 -24.05 -7.42
N ILE A 234 6.28 -22.74 -7.67
CA ILE A 234 5.03 -22.11 -8.06
C ILE A 234 4.51 -22.71 -9.38
N ASP A 235 5.38 -22.88 -10.38
CA ASP A 235 5.01 -23.46 -11.68
C ASP A 235 4.43 -24.87 -11.54
N THR A 236 5.02 -25.69 -10.67
CA THR A 236 4.56 -27.06 -10.38
C THR A 236 3.17 -27.10 -9.74
N GLU A 237 2.78 -26.05 -9.01
CA GLU A 237 1.49 -25.95 -8.32
C GLU A 237 0.37 -25.44 -9.24
N ILE A 238 0.69 -24.69 -10.31
CA ILE A 238 -0.30 -24.07 -11.21
C ILE A 238 -1.31 -25.08 -11.76
N PRO A 239 -0.93 -26.25 -12.32
CA PRO A 239 -1.90 -27.20 -12.88
C PRO A 239 -3.01 -27.59 -11.89
N ALA A 240 -2.64 -27.88 -10.64
CA ALA A 240 -3.59 -28.24 -9.59
C ALA A 240 -4.50 -27.05 -9.20
N LEU A 241 -4.01 -25.81 -9.30
CA LEU A 241 -4.84 -24.62 -9.07
C LEU A 241 -5.83 -24.38 -10.21
N LEU A 242 -5.46 -24.67 -11.46
CA LEU A 242 -6.37 -24.51 -12.61
C LEU A 242 -7.55 -25.48 -12.53
N GLU A 243 -7.36 -26.67 -11.97
CA GLU A 243 -8.46 -27.63 -11.74
C GLU A 243 -9.52 -27.11 -10.74
N LEU A 244 -9.16 -26.19 -9.83
CA LEU A 244 -10.07 -25.60 -8.85
C LEU A 244 -10.97 -24.50 -9.43
N VAL A 245 -10.68 -24.01 -10.64
CA VAL A 245 -11.38 -22.86 -11.24
C VAL A 245 -12.83 -23.20 -11.60
N GLY A 246 -13.09 -24.45 -12.00
CA GLY A 246 -14.39 -24.88 -12.51
C GLY A 246 -14.80 -24.18 -13.81
N ASP A 247 -15.94 -24.60 -14.40
CA ASP A 247 -16.35 -24.20 -15.75
C ASP A 247 -16.67 -22.70 -15.90
N LYS A 248 -16.96 -22.02 -14.80
CA LYS A 248 -17.37 -20.60 -14.76
C LYS A 248 -16.42 -19.70 -13.99
N GLY A 249 -15.32 -20.23 -13.48
CA GLY A 249 -14.38 -19.44 -12.70
C GLY A 249 -13.31 -18.75 -13.55
N ALA A 250 -12.38 -18.11 -12.86
CA ALA A 250 -11.13 -17.65 -13.43
C ALA A 250 -9.96 -17.85 -12.45
N PHE A 251 -8.76 -17.99 -12.99
CA PHE A 251 -7.49 -17.92 -12.29
C PHE A 251 -6.67 -16.75 -12.85
N LEU A 252 -6.01 -16.01 -11.97
CA LEU A 252 -5.16 -14.89 -12.35
C LEU A 252 -3.84 -14.91 -11.58
N LEU A 253 -2.74 -14.73 -12.31
CA LEU A 253 -1.39 -14.65 -11.77
C LEU A 253 -0.72 -13.33 -12.17
N THR A 254 -0.16 -12.65 -11.17
CA THR A 254 0.53 -11.35 -11.35
C THR A 254 1.56 -11.12 -10.24
N GLY A 255 2.27 -9.99 -10.33
CA GLY A 255 3.07 -9.42 -9.24
C GLY A 255 2.65 -7.98 -8.95
N ASP A 256 3.09 -7.43 -7.83
CA ASP A 256 2.77 -6.04 -7.41
C ASP A 256 3.95 -5.06 -7.59
N HIS A 257 5.17 -5.57 -7.78
CA HIS A 257 6.39 -4.84 -8.19
C HIS A 257 7.49 -5.84 -8.62
N GLY A 258 8.67 -5.32 -8.97
CA GLY A 258 9.89 -6.12 -9.11
C GLY A 258 10.72 -6.13 -7.82
N ASN A 259 11.60 -7.12 -7.71
CA ASN A 259 12.66 -7.18 -6.70
C ASN A 259 13.80 -8.05 -7.23
N ASP A 260 14.58 -7.51 -8.18
CA ASP A 260 15.63 -8.25 -8.88
C ASP A 260 16.79 -8.65 -7.92
N PRO A 261 17.00 -9.96 -7.66
CA PRO A 261 18.06 -10.42 -6.76
C PRO A 261 19.48 -10.16 -7.30
N TYR A 262 19.65 -9.94 -8.60
CA TYR A 262 20.95 -9.77 -9.24
C TYR A 262 21.51 -8.33 -9.13
N LEU A 263 20.66 -7.30 -8.96
CA LEU A 263 21.08 -5.89 -9.07
C LEU A 263 21.99 -5.35 -7.96
N GLY A 264 22.26 -6.10 -6.90
CA GLY A 264 23.24 -5.67 -5.89
C GLY A 264 22.70 -4.77 -4.76
N GLY A 265 21.39 -4.48 -4.71
CA GLY A 265 20.82 -3.47 -3.80
C GLY A 265 19.85 -3.95 -2.72
N GLY A 266 19.25 -5.15 -2.87
CA GLY A 266 18.24 -5.67 -1.94
C GLY A 266 16.99 -4.78 -1.78
N LEU A 267 16.76 -3.82 -2.68
CA LEU A 267 15.61 -2.91 -2.69
C LEU A 267 14.70 -3.26 -3.88
N HIS A 268 13.41 -3.01 -3.73
CA HIS A 268 12.46 -3.21 -4.83
C HIS A 268 12.86 -2.43 -6.09
N THR A 269 12.60 -3.05 -7.23
CA THR A 269 12.78 -2.49 -8.55
C THR A 269 11.44 -2.05 -9.14
N ARG A 270 11.48 -1.02 -10.00
CA ARG A 270 10.29 -0.53 -10.69
C ARG A 270 10.15 -1.24 -12.04
N GLU A 271 9.45 -2.37 -12.02
CA GLU A 271 9.28 -3.25 -13.18
C GLU A 271 7.82 -3.41 -13.60
N MET A 272 7.63 -3.87 -14.84
CA MET A 272 6.35 -4.40 -15.31
C MET A 272 6.13 -5.78 -14.69
N THR A 273 4.90 -6.06 -14.25
CA THR A 273 4.56 -7.37 -13.69
C THR A 273 3.76 -8.19 -14.69
N PRO A 274 3.85 -9.54 -14.65
CA PRO A 274 3.08 -10.39 -15.54
C PRO A 274 1.58 -10.25 -15.27
N CYS A 275 0.76 -10.50 -16.29
CA CYS A 275 -0.70 -10.56 -16.15
C CYS A 275 -1.21 -11.76 -16.94
N LEU A 276 -1.31 -12.90 -16.26
CA LEU A 276 -1.85 -14.13 -16.82
C LEU A 276 -3.28 -14.32 -16.33
N PHE A 277 -4.22 -14.47 -17.26
CA PHE A 277 -5.63 -14.72 -16.97
C PHE A 277 -6.06 -16.01 -17.64
N TYR A 278 -6.62 -16.92 -16.86
CA TYR A 278 -7.18 -18.18 -17.32
C TYR A 278 -8.64 -18.27 -16.91
N SER A 279 -9.49 -18.72 -17.84
CA SER A 279 -10.87 -19.09 -17.55
C SER A 279 -11.38 -19.99 -18.67
N PRO A 280 -12.08 -21.10 -18.37
CA PRO A 280 -12.67 -21.97 -19.38
C PRO A 280 -13.71 -21.27 -20.28
N MET A 281 -14.20 -20.10 -19.86
CA MET A 281 -15.22 -19.34 -20.59
C MET A 281 -14.67 -18.52 -21.77
N TYR A 282 -13.36 -18.33 -21.87
CA TYR A 282 -12.77 -17.37 -22.83
C TYR A 282 -11.66 -17.98 -23.67
N ARG A 283 -11.56 -17.55 -24.93
CA ARG A 283 -10.49 -17.98 -25.84
C ARG A 283 -9.15 -17.34 -25.45
N PRO A 284 -8.02 -18.07 -25.53
CA PRO A 284 -6.70 -17.50 -25.29
C PRO A 284 -6.39 -16.38 -26.29
N ARG A 285 -5.89 -15.25 -25.79
CA ARG A 285 -5.39 -14.15 -26.62
C ARG A 285 -4.40 -13.26 -25.88
N PRO A 286 -3.56 -12.50 -26.61
CA PRO A 286 -2.78 -11.44 -26.00
C PRO A 286 -3.66 -10.34 -25.38
N LEU A 287 -3.42 -10.02 -24.12
CA LEU A 287 -4.08 -8.92 -23.39
C LEU A 287 -3.40 -7.56 -23.66
N GLY A 288 -2.20 -7.58 -24.23
CA GLY A 288 -1.35 -6.41 -24.39
C GLY A 288 -0.86 -5.83 -23.06
N THR A 289 -0.25 -4.66 -23.11
CA THR A 289 0.22 -3.95 -21.91
C THR A 289 -0.93 -3.21 -21.24
N ARG A 290 -1.11 -3.44 -19.93
CA ARG A 290 -2.09 -2.74 -19.12
C ARG A 290 -1.53 -1.43 -18.56
N LYS A 291 -2.40 -0.42 -18.45
CA LYS A 291 -2.01 0.91 -17.94
C LYS A 291 -1.92 0.95 -16.42
N THR A 292 -2.59 0.04 -15.73
CA THR A 292 -2.64 -0.04 -14.27
C THR A 292 -2.87 -1.47 -13.81
N LEU A 293 -2.34 -1.81 -12.63
CA LEU A 293 -2.61 -3.08 -11.96
C LEU A 293 -4.09 -3.22 -11.56
N ALA A 294 -4.80 -2.10 -11.41
CA ALA A 294 -6.22 -2.09 -11.04
C ALA A 294 -7.13 -2.76 -12.10
N ASP A 295 -6.67 -2.90 -13.35
CA ASP A 295 -7.42 -3.59 -14.41
C ASP A 295 -7.72 -5.05 -14.04
N ILE A 296 -6.83 -5.69 -13.28
CA ILE A 296 -6.98 -7.07 -12.81
C ILE A 296 -8.22 -7.21 -11.93
N TRP A 297 -8.40 -6.33 -10.96
CA TRP A 297 -9.47 -6.47 -9.97
C TRP A 297 -10.78 -5.81 -10.43
N ALA A 298 -10.71 -4.86 -11.36
CA ALA A 298 -11.88 -4.45 -12.15
C ALA A 298 -12.46 -5.65 -12.92
N THR A 299 -11.59 -6.50 -13.48
CA THR A 299 -12.00 -7.75 -14.17
C THR A 299 -12.65 -8.74 -13.20
N ILE A 300 -12.08 -8.91 -12.01
CA ILE A 300 -12.63 -9.81 -10.98
C ILE A 300 -13.99 -9.30 -10.49
N SER A 301 -14.14 -8.00 -10.26
CA SER A 301 -15.42 -7.40 -9.84
C SER A 301 -16.51 -7.60 -10.90
N ASP A 302 -16.17 -7.46 -12.19
CA ASP A 302 -17.08 -7.76 -13.29
C ASP A 302 -17.46 -9.25 -13.36
N LEU A 303 -16.53 -10.18 -13.08
CA LEU A 303 -16.82 -11.62 -13.05
C LEU A 303 -17.86 -11.97 -11.97
N PHE A 304 -17.77 -11.35 -10.80
CA PHE A 304 -18.74 -11.52 -9.71
C PHE A 304 -20.00 -10.66 -9.86
N GLY A 305 -20.02 -9.71 -10.81
CA GLY A 305 -21.15 -8.78 -11.00
C GLY A 305 -21.38 -7.82 -9.82
N VAL A 306 -20.35 -7.53 -9.02
CA VAL A 306 -20.46 -6.74 -7.78
C VAL A 306 -20.23 -5.23 -7.95
N GLY A 307 -20.14 -4.77 -9.21
CA GLY A 307 -20.04 -3.36 -9.56
C GLY A 307 -18.61 -2.87 -9.81
N PHE A 308 -18.48 -1.57 -10.02
CA PHE A 308 -17.22 -0.93 -10.43
C PHE A 308 -16.29 -0.66 -9.25
N THR A 309 -15.01 -0.97 -9.45
CA THR A 309 -13.91 -0.48 -8.59
C THR A 309 -13.57 0.98 -8.92
N GLU A 310 -12.95 1.69 -7.99
CA GLU A 310 -12.54 3.10 -8.18
C GLU A 310 -11.48 3.25 -9.27
N GLY A 311 -10.57 2.26 -9.36
CA GLY A 311 -9.51 2.20 -10.37
C GLY A 311 -9.69 1.04 -11.33
N GLY A 312 -9.09 1.19 -12.52
CA GLY A 312 -8.95 0.13 -13.51
C GLY A 312 -10.07 0.09 -14.55
N SER A 313 -9.88 -0.77 -15.54
CA SER A 313 -10.86 -1.10 -16.55
C SER A 313 -10.77 -2.59 -16.83
N SER A 314 -11.92 -3.25 -16.71
CA SER A 314 -12.05 -4.69 -16.90
C SER A 314 -11.46 -5.18 -18.23
N LEU A 315 -10.84 -6.35 -18.16
CA LEU A 315 -10.27 -7.06 -19.31
C LEU A 315 -11.34 -7.86 -20.06
N LEU A 316 -12.49 -8.16 -19.45
CA LEU A 316 -13.53 -9.01 -20.05
C LEU A 316 -14.00 -8.52 -21.43
N PRO A 317 -14.19 -7.21 -21.69
CA PRO A 317 -14.59 -6.73 -23.02
C PRO A 317 -13.55 -7.00 -24.12
N LEU A 318 -12.31 -7.34 -23.75
CA LEU A 318 -11.26 -7.72 -24.70
C LEU A 318 -11.26 -9.21 -25.01
N LEU A 319 -11.99 -10.02 -24.23
CA LEU A 319 -11.97 -11.47 -24.33
C LEU A 319 -13.16 -11.99 -25.13
N ASP A 320 -12.89 -12.95 -26.01
CA ASP A 320 -13.91 -13.62 -26.80
C ASP A 320 -14.44 -14.81 -26.00
N ARG A 321 -15.74 -14.80 -25.68
CA ARG A 321 -16.38 -15.93 -25.00
C ARG A 321 -16.37 -17.17 -25.90
N ILE A 322 -16.11 -18.32 -25.30
CA ILE A 322 -16.34 -19.61 -25.93
C ILE A 322 -17.86 -19.85 -25.84
N GLU A 323 -18.55 -19.73 -26.96
CA GLU A 323 -19.96 -20.13 -27.04
C GLU A 323 -20.07 -21.63 -26.72
N ALA A 324 -21.05 -21.98 -25.89
CA ALA A 324 -21.34 -23.34 -25.47
C ALA A 324 -21.99 -24.17 -26.58
#